data_AF-A0A1H5BRK4-F1
#
_entry.id   AF-A0A1H5BRK4-F1
#
_cell.length_a   1.000
_cell.length_b   1.000
_cell.length_c   1.000
_cell.angle_alpha   90.00
_cell.angle_beta   90.00
_cell.angle_gamma   90.00
#
_symmetry.space_group_name_H-M   'P 1'
#
loop_
_entity.id
_entity.type
_entity.pdbx_description
1 polymer ?
#
loop_
_entity_poly.entity_id
_entity_poly.type
_entity_poly.pdbx_seq_one_letter_code
_entity_poly.pdbx_strand_id
1 'polypeptide(L)'
;MMTTVRNIYGNVAIQGVDDEWPGPDVTARNAWDVSWTGLEYLDPPLSMNPVVFKWGGECRVEVNLDATVITDSGTAELRGAARLYEGDSEDTSDLEEEEPIVLTLLKGRPTQHTVQLESQGIGGGDRATINMTFTNMQDESDE
;
A
#
# COMPACT_ATOMS: atom_id res chain seq x y z
N MET A 1 -30.17 -14.22 7.42
CA MET A 1 -29.37 -13.07 7.90
C MET A 1 -29.00 -12.29 6.67
N MET A 2 -29.20 -10.97 6.65
CA MET A 2 -28.64 -10.13 5.61
C MET A 2 -27.14 -10.03 5.86
N THR A 3 -26.30 -10.46 4.92
CA THR A 3 -24.87 -10.22 4.99
C THR A 3 -24.61 -8.74 4.76
N THR A 4 -23.76 -8.15 5.59
CA THR A 4 -23.39 -6.74 5.42
C THR A 4 -22.22 -6.63 4.47
N VAL A 5 -22.47 -6.08 3.28
CA VAL A 5 -21.44 -5.79 2.29
C VAL A 5 -20.58 -4.61 2.73
N ARG A 6 -19.26 -4.73 2.57
CA ARG A 6 -18.28 -3.69 2.85
C ARG A 6 -17.55 -3.25 1.58
N ASN A 7 -17.32 -1.95 1.52
CA ASN A 7 -16.48 -1.33 0.51
C ASN A 7 -15.35 -0.58 1.24
N ILE A 8 -14.10 -0.86 0.92
CA ILE A 8 -12.94 -0.14 1.46
C ILE A 8 -12.44 0.79 0.36
N TYR A 9 -12.27 2.06 0.69
CA TYR A 9 -11.68 3.06 -0.18
C TYR A 9 -10.44 3.62 0.48
N GLY A 10 -9.42 3.93 -0.30
CA GLY A 10 -8.24 4.58 0.24
C GLY A 10 -7.41 5.30 -0.79
N ASN A 11 -6.38 5.96 -0.28
CA ASN A 11 -5.35 6.61 -1.05
C ASN A 11 -3.98 6.10 -0.56
N VAL A 12 -3.11 5.79 -1.51
CA VAL A 12 -1.71 5.45 -1.29
C VAL A 12 -0.88 6.53 -1.96
N ALA A 13 -0.11 7.29 -1.19
CA ALA A 13 0.77 8.35 -1.68
C ALA A 13 2.23 7.98 -1.40
N ILE A 14 3.05 7.95 -2.44
CA ILE A 14 4.45 7.55 -2.37
C ILE A 14 5.33 8.75 -2.73
N GLN A 15 6.35 8.98 -1.92
CA GLN A 15 7.46 9.88 -2.23
C GLN A 15 8.75 9.06 -2.23
N GLY A 16 9.43 9.04 -3.37
CA GLY A 16 10.75 8.45 -3.55
C GLY A 16 11.83 9.53 -3.53
N VAL A 17 12.99 9.19 -2.99
CA VAL A 17 14.23 9.94 -3.16
C VAL A 17 15.29 8.94 -3.60
N ASP A 18 15.95 9.27 -4.70
CA ASP A 18 17.11 8.59 -5.25
C ASP A 18 18.35 9.46 -4.91
N ASP A 19 19.30 8.89 -4.18
CA ASP A 19 20.51 9.51 -3.64
C ASP A 19 21.70 9.30 -4.59
N GLU A 20 21.74 10.05 -5.68
CA GLU A 20 22.84 9.95 -6.63
C GLU A 20 24.16 10.54 -6.06
N TRP A 21 25.18 9.70 -5.91
CA TRP A 21 26.57 10.16 -5.73
C TRP A 21 27.51 9.69 -6.87
N PRO A 22 28.12 10.61 -7.66
CA PRO A 22 28.08 12.06 -7.52
C PRO A 22 26.91 12.71 -8.28
N GLY A 23 26.00 13.39 -7.58
CA GLY A 23 24.86 14.09 -8.17
C GLY A 23 24.01 14.80 -7.11
N PRO A 24 22.96 15.52 -7.52
CA PRO A 24 21.88 15.92 -6.62
C PRO A 24 20.82 14.81 -6.51
N ASP A 25 20.22 14.65 -5.34
CA ASP A 25 19.10 13.73 -5.14
C ASP A 25 17.97 13.97 -6.14
N VAL A 26 17.42 12.89 -6.71
CA VAL A 26 16.22 12.92 -7.55
C VAL A 26 15.01 12.59 -6.68
N THR A 27 14.08 13.54 -6.55
CA THR A 27 12.84 13.32 -5.79
C THR A 27 11.64 13.16 -6.71
N ALA A 28 10.83 12.13 -6.48
CA ALA A 28 9.59 11.90 -7.23
C ALA A 28 8.42 11.59 -6.28
N ARG A 29 7.19 11.89 -6.70
CA ARG A 29 5.99 11.59 -5.92
C ARG A 29 4.80 11.28 -6.81
N ASN A 30 3.94 10.40 -6.35
CA ASN A 30 2.64 10.13 -6.97
C ASN A 30 1.65 9.57 -5.95
N ALA A 31 0.36 9.54 -6.29
CA ALA A 31 -0.69 9.00 -5.44
C ALA A 31 -1.72 8.21 -6.26
N TRP A 32 -2.29 7.18 -5.64
CA TRP A 32 -3.27 6.28 -6.24
C TRP A 32 -4.47 6.13 -5.32
N ASP A 33 -5.66 6.22 -5.92
CA ASP A 33 -6.88 5.80 -5.25
C ASP A 33 -7.06 4.30 -5.45
N VAL A 34 -7.36 3.60 -4.36
CA VAL A 34 -7.54 2.15 -4.32
C VAL A 34 -8.85 1.80 -3.66
N SER A 35 -9.45 0.69 -4.09
CA SER A 35 -10.72 0.24 -3.52
C SER A 35 -10.91 -1.26 -3.59
N TRP A 36 -11.61 -1.78 -2.59
CA TRP A 36 -12.17 -3.13 -2.56
C TRP A 36 -13.67 -3.00 -2.39
N THR A 37 -14.43 -3.69 -3.23
CA THR A 37 -15.89 -3.63 -3.20
C THR A 37 -16.49 -5.00 -3.05
N GLY A 38 -17.65 -5.11 -2.39
CA GLY A 38 -18.35 -6.38 -2.29
C GLY A 38 -17.73 -7.35 -1.28
N LEU A 39 -17.07 -6.86 -0.23
CA LEU A 39 -16.47 -7.71 0.79
C LEU A 39 -17.53 -8.16 1.81
N GLU A 40 -17.66 -9.47 2.05
CA GLU A 40 -18.53 -10.01 3.10
C GLU A 40 -17.75 -10.76 4.18
N TYR A 41 -18.38 -10.95 5.35
CA TYR A 41 -17.78 -11.71 6.44
C TYR A 41 -17.62 -13.18 6.05
N LEU A 42 -16.43 -13.74 6.30
CA LEU A 42 -16.00 -15.10 5.91
C LEU A 42 -15.66 -15.28 4.42
N ASP A 43 -15.72 -14.23 3.61
CA ASP A 43 -15.19 -14.30 2.25
C ASP A 43 -13.67 -14.45 2.25
N PRO A 44 -13.10 -15.06 1.19
CA PRO A 44 -11.66 -15.06 1.01
C PRO A 44 -11.13 -13.62 0.88
N PRO A 45 -9.85 -13.38 1.24
CA PRO A 45 -9.23 -12.09 1.02
C PRO A 45 -9.31 -11.65 -0.44
N LEU A 46 -9.62 -10.39 -0.68
CA LEU A 46 -9.62 -9.78 -2.00
C LEU A 46 -8.34 -8.95 -2.18
N SER A 47 -7.53 -9.30 -3.17
CA SER A 47 -6.31 -8.55 -3.51
C SER A 47 -6.61 -7.34 -4.37
N MET A 48 -5.89 -6.23 -4.16
CA MET A 48 -5.86 -5.13 -5.12
C MET A 48 -4.83 -5.39 -6.23
N ASN A 49 -4.93 -4.62 -7.32
CA ASN A 49 -3.79 -4.49 -8.23
C ASN A 49 -2.63 -3.82 -7.46
N PRO A 50 -1.40 -4.34 -7.57
CA PRO A 50 -0.25 -3.75 -6.90
C PRO A 50 -0.07 -2.28 -7.27
N VAL A 51 0.21 -1.43 -6.29
CA VAL A 51 0.65 -0.06 -6.55
C VAL A 51 2.15 -0.12 -6.81
N VAL A 52 2.55 0.22 -8.03
CA VAL A 52 3.95 0.24 -8.45
C VAL A 52 4.37 1.67 -8.75
N PHE A 53 5.45 2.12 -8.13
CA PHE A 53 6.06 3.42 -8.38
C PHE A 53 7.52 3.26 -8.72
N LYS A 54 7.99 3.99 -9.72
CA LYS A 54 9.34 3.93 -10.25
C LYS A 54 9.92 5.33 -10.35
N TRP A 55 11.20 5.50 -10.03
CA TRP A 55 11.90 6.78 -10.12
C TRP A 55 13.41 6.56 -10.25
N GLY A 56 14.14 7.63 -10.56
CA GLY A 56 15.61 7.62 -10.63
C GLY A 56 16.20 6.83 -11.80
N GLY A 57 15.39 6.02 -12.49
CA GLY A 57 15.88 5.08 -13.50
C GLY A 57 16.33 3.73 -12.92
N GLU A 58 16.46 3.63 -11.59
CA GLU A 58 16.90 2.41 -10.90
C GLU A 58 16.07 2.00 -9.67
N CYS A 59 15.25 2.90 -9.14
CA CYS A 59 14.43 2.65 -7.97
C CYS A 59 12.99 2.22 -8.32
N ARG A 60 12.45 1.28 -7.53
CA ARG A 60 11.04 0.88 -7.58
C ARG A 60 10.48 0.57 -6.19
N VAL A 61 9.26 1.01 -5.93
CA VAL A 61 8.44 0.56 -4.80
C VAL A 61 7.22 -0.19 -5.28
N GLU A 62 6.90 -1.27 -4.57
CA GLU A 62 5.67 -2.02 -4.75
C GLU A 62 4.90 -2.12 -3.45
N VAL A 63 3.60 -1.80 -3.48
CA VAL A 63 2.68 -1.99 -2.36
C VAL A 63 1.60 -2.98 -2.78
N ASN A 64 1.50 -4.07 -2.03
CA ASN A 64 0.52 -5.13 -2.22
C ASN A 64 -0.35 -5.24 -0.97
N LEU A 65 -1.67 -5.28 -1.14
CA LEU A 65 -2.62 -5.35 -0.04
C LEU A 65 -3.81 -6.24 -0.40
N ASP A 66 -4.20 -7.06 0.57
CA ASP A 66 -5.38 -7.90 0.58
C ASP A 66 -6.34 -7.42 1.65
N ALA A 67 -7.64 -7.39 1.32
CA ALA A 67 -8.69 -6.97 2.22
C ALA A 67 -9.59 -8.15 2.62
N THR A 68 -9.92 -8.23 3.91
CA THR A 68 -10.84 -9.24 4.45
C THR A 68 -11.76 -8.62 5.50
N VAL A 69 -13.03 -9.04 5.54
CA VAL A 69 -13.94 -8.71 6.66
C VAL A 69 -13.78 -9.77 7.74
N ILE A 70 -13.30 -9.37 8.91
CA ILE A 70 -12.90 -10.27 10.00
C ILE A 70 -13.95 -10.42 11.11
N THR A 71 -14.99 -9.58 11.11
CA THR A 71 -16.14 -9.71 12.03
C THR A 71 -17.46 -9.51 11.31
N ASP A 72 -18.53 -10.16 11.79
CA ASP A 72 -19.90 -9.96 11.30
C ASP A 72 -20.39 -8.51 11.49
N SER A 73 -19.89 -7.82 12.51
CA SER A 73 -20.11 -6.38 12.71
C SER A 73 -19.44 -5.50 11.66
N GLY A 74 -18.62 -6.07 10.77
CA GLY A 74 -18.01 -5.40 9.64
C GLY A 74 -16.65 -4.77 9.87
N THR A 75 -15.92 -5.20 10.89
CA THR A 75 -14.50 -4.83 11.01
C THR A 75 -13.76 -5.49 9.87
N ALA A 76 -12.94 -4.72 9.16
CA ALA A 76 -12.10 -5.24 8.09
C ALA A 76 -10.63 -5.21 8.49
N GLU A 77 -9.82 -5.98 7.79
CA GLU A 77 -8.37 -6.02 7.93
C GLU A 77 -7.74 -5.88 6.55
N LEU A 78 -6.69 -5.06 6.46
CA LEU A 78 -5.79 -5.04 5.31
C LEU A 78 -4.48 -5.73 5.71
N ARG A 79 -4.00 -6.65 4.87
CA ARG A 79 -2.72 -7.33 5.04
C ARG A 79 -1.89 -7.26 3.77
N GLY A 80 -0.59 -7.13 3.90
CA GLY A 80 0.31 -7.18 2.75
C GLY A 80 1.70 -6.69 3.10
N ALA A 81 2.36 -6.05 2.14
CA ALA A 81 3.71 -5.53 2.33
C ALA A 81 4.01 -4.39 1.35
N ALA A 82 4.90 -3.49 1.79
CA ALA A 82 5.60 -2.56 0.94
C ALA A 82 7.03 -3.04 0.72
N ARG A 83 7.54 -2.90 -0.51
CA ARG A 83 8.87 -3.36 -0.90
C ARG A 83 9.61 -2.26 -1.64
N LEU A 84 10.89 -2.09 -1.34
CA LEU A 84 11.83 -1.22 -2.05
C LEU A 84 12.81 -2.10 -2.84
N TYR A 85 12.95 -1.78 -4.12
CA TYR A 85 13.88 -2.38 -5.04
C TYR A 85 14.80 -1.29 -5.60
N GLU A 86 16.09 -1.59 -5.70
CA GLU A 86 17.14 -0.73 -6.25
C GLU A 86 18.03 -1.58 -7.18
N GLY A 87 18.71 -1.00 -8.15
CA GLY A 87 19.56 -1.78 -9.06
C GLY A 87 20.17 -0.93 -10.14
N ASP A 88 20.24 -1.46 -11.36
CA ASP A 88 20.69 -0.72 -12.55
C ASP A 88 19.52 -0.28 -13.46
N SER A 89 18.30 -0.60 -13.03
CA SER A 89 17.07 -0.36 -13.78
C SER A 89 15.85 -0.46 -12.86
N GLU A 90 14.79 0.28 -13.17
CA GLU A 90 13.51 0.24 -12.43
C GLU A 90 12.76 -1.12 -12.54
N ASP A 91 13.25 -2.03 -13.37
CA ASP A 91 12.77 -3.41 -13.53
C ASP A 91 13.61 -4.43 -12.75
N THR A 92 14.59 -3.96 -11.96
CA THR A 92 15.42 -4.80 -11.08
C THR A 92 14.58 -5.73 -10.20
N SER A 93 15.14 -6.90 -9.89
CA SER A 93 14.58 -7.84 -8.91
C SER A 93 15.32 -7.79 -7.58
N ASP A 94 16.29 -6.89 -7.43
CA ASP A 94 17.09 -6.77 -6.21
C ASP A 94 16.27 -6.04 -5.15
N LEU A 95 15.93 -6.78 -4.10
CA LEU A 95 15.05 -6.33 -3.03
C LEU A 95 15.92 -5.81 -1.89
N GLU A 96 15.81 -4.52 -1.60
CA GLU A 96 16.58 -3.86 -0.54
C GLU A 96 15.85 -3.96 0.80
N GLU A 97 14.55 -3.66 0.82
CA GLU A 97 13.76 -3.67 2.04
C GLU A 97 12.32 -4.11 1.81
N GLU A 98 11.74 -4.79 2.80
CA GLU A 98 10.34 -5.17 2.85
C GLU A 98 9.77 -4.89 4.23
N GLU A 99 8.65 -4.18 4.28
CA GLU A 99 7.91 -3.91 5.52
C GLU A 99 6.49 -4.50 5.44
N PRO A 100 6.11 -5.40 6.37
CA PRO A 100 4.77 -5.97 6.41
C PRO A 100 3.74 -4.94 6.86
N ILE A 101 2.57 -4.95 6.23
CA ILE A 101 1.45 -4.07 6.55
C ILE A 101 0.31 -4.92 7.11
N VAL A 102 -0.16 -4.56 8.31
CA VAL A 102 -1.38 -5.14 8.91
C VAL A 102 -2.19 -4.02 9.55
N LEU A 103 -3.38 -3.74 9.03
CA LEU A 103 -4.25 -2.65 9.49
C LEU A 103 -5.64 -3.15 9.80
N THR A 104 -6.14 -2.84 10.99
CA THR A 104 -7.55 -3.03 11.35
C THR A 104 -8.35 -1.78 10.98
N LEU A 105 -9.41 -1.96 10.17
CA LEU A 105 -10.28 -0.90 9.69
C LEU A 105 -11.65 -0.96 10.37
N LEU A 106 -11.90 -0.02 11.26
CA LEU A 106 -13.21 0.16 11.88
C LEU A 106 -14.19 0.82 10.90
N LYS A 107 -15.44 0.37 10.90
CA LYS A 107 -16.52 0.94 10.07
C LYS A 107 -16.58 2.47 10.23
N GLY A 108 -16.60 3.17 9.10
CA GLY A 108 -16.80 4.62 9.00
C GLY A 108 -15.67 5.48 9.56
N ARG A 109 -14.53 4.88 9.94
CA ARG A 109 -13.38 5.59 10.48
C ARG A 109 -12.20 5.51 9.52
N PRO A 110 -11.61 6.65 9.13
CA PRO A 110 -10.34 6.65 8.43
C PRO A 110 -9.23 6.07 9.32
N THR A 111 -8.47 5.14 8.77
CA THR A 111 -7.23 4.62 9.36
C THR A 111 -6.06 5.11 8.50
N GLN A 112 -5.07 5.72 9.13
CA GLN A 112 -3.84 6.16 8.48
C GLN A 112 -2.67 5.26 8.85
N HIS A 113 -1.76 5.05 7.92
CA HIS A 113 -0.53 4.31 8.15
C HIS A 113 0.59 4.86 7.28
N THR A 114 1.80 4.94 7.83
CA THR A 114 2.99 5.37 7.11
C THR A 114 4.02 4.26 7.18
N VAL A 115 4.59 3.92 6.03
CA VAL A 115 5.75 3.04 5.90
C VAL A 115 6.92 3.86 5.37
N GLN A 116 8.11 3.64 5.93
CA GLN A 116 9.36 4.21 5.46
C GLN A 116 10.26 3.05 5.07
N LEU A 117 10.85 3.14 3.88
CA LEU A 117 11.81 2.19 3.36
C LEU A 117 13.09 2.94 2.98
N GLU A 118 14.24 2.31 3.15
CA GLU A 118 15.57 2.86 2.87
C GLU A 118 16.52 1.74 2.46
N SER A 119 17.26 1.93 1.36
CA SER A 119 18.32 1.00 0.98
C SER A 119 19.55 1.17 1.86
N GLN A 120 20.11 0.06 2.33
CA GLN A 120 21.22 0.03 3.30
C GLN A 120 22.52 -0.55 2.69
N GLY A 121 22.48 -0.93 1.42
CA GLY A 121 23.58 -1.55 0.69
C GLY A 121 24.73 -0.61 0.32
N ILE A 122 25.69 -1.14 -0.45
CA ILE A 122 26.77 -0.32 -1.03
C ILE A 122 26.15 0.51 -2.16
N GLY A 123 26.12 1.83 -2.00
CA GLY A 123 25.40 2.72 -2.91
C GLY A 123 24.05 3.20 -2.37
N GLY A 124 23.62 2.70 -1.20
CA GLY A 124 22.33 3.06 -0.62
C GLY A 124 22.23 4.51 -0.16
N GLY A 125 21.03 4.87 0.30
CA GLY A 125 20.61 6.27 0.54
C GLY A 125 19.26 6.56 -0.11
N ASP A 126 18.86 5.70 -1.05
CA ASP A 126 17.55 5.67 -1.68
C ASP A 126 16.47 5.35 -0.66
N ARG A 127 15.37 6.08 -0.74
CA ARG A 127 14.31 5.99 0.26
C ARG A 127 12.94 6.21 -0.32
N ALA A 128 11.96 5.56 0.30
CA ALA A 128 10.55 5.75 -0.01
C ALA A 128 9.74 6.01 1.26
N THR A 129 8.89 7.03 1.21
CA THR A 129 7.84 7.26 2.22
C THR A 129 6.48 6.98 1.60
N ILE A 130 5.75 6.04 2.17
CA ILE A 130 4.44 5.58 1.70
C ILE A 130 3.41 5.98 2.75
N ASN A 131 2.55 6.93 2.41
CA ASN A 131 1.45 7.38 3.26
C ASN A 131 0.14 6.77 2.75
N MET A 132 -0.57 6.07 3.62
CA MET A 132 -1.80 5.39 3.29
C MET A 132 -2.94 5.89 4.17
N THR A 133 -4.12 6.07 3.58
CA THR A 133 -5.36 6.33 4.31
C THR A 133 -6.46 5.44 3.75
N PHE A 134 -7.15 4.69 4.61
CA PHE A 134 -8.24 3.80 4.22
C PHE A 134 -9.49 4.06 5.05
N THR A 135 -10.65 3.91 4.44
CA THR A 135 -11.96 3.99 5.10
C THR A 135 -12.79 2.77 4.72
N ASN A 136 -13.28 2.06 5.74
CA ASN A 136 -14.19 0.92 5.58
C ASN A 136 -15.65 1.41 5.66
N MET A 137 -16.37 1.30 4.55
CA MET A 137 -17.75 1.75 4.40
C MET A 137 -18.71 0.56 4.34
N GLN A 138 -19.92 0.75 4.84
CA GLN A 138 -21.03 -0.17 4.60
C GLN A 138 -21.70 0.20 3.29
N ASP A 139 -22.04 -0.78 2.47
CA ASP A 139 -23.06 -0.56 1.45
C ASP A 139 -24.43 -0.62 2.12
N GLU A 140 -25.17 0.48 2.08
CA GLU A 140 -26.59 0.51 2.46
C GLU A 140 -27.37 0.28 1.17
N SER A 141 -27.52 -0.98 0.75
CA SER A 141 -28.49 -1.29 -0.29
C SER A 141 -29.88 -1.13 0.32
N ASP A 142 -30.52 0.01 0.06
CA ASP A 142 -31.94 0.23 0.37
C ASP A 142 -32.78 -0.81 -0.41
N GLU A 143 -33.33 -1.81 0.28
CA GLU A 143 -34.45 -2.62 -0.22
C GLU A 143 -35.77 -1.82 -0.24
#